data_AF-A0A960WRK3-F1
#
_entry.id   AF-A0A960WRK3-F1
#
_cell.length_a   1.000
_cell.length_b   1.000
_cell.length_c   1.000
_cell.angle_alpha   90.00
_cell.angle_beta   90.00
_cell.angle_gamma   90.00
#
_symmetry.space_group_name_H-M   'P 1'
#
loop_
_entity.id
_entity.type
_entity.pdbx_description
1 polymer ?
#
loop_
_entity_poly.entity_id
_entity_poly.type
_entity_poly.pdbx_seq_one_letter_code
_entity_poly.pdbx_strand_id
1 'polypeptide(L)'
;MEEFYIGDPDYQQGHWQLQNLPDNCAVVAQASILSQFGFDVSMDEATYVAMANGWYSPGFGTSPDDLGNVLEAYGVPTHSVDFASIEQLAAELQQGHRVLVGVNSGELWDQGPMAEFWNWFNEVTGRDSSTFTPADHAVAVTGLDLSDLNHPQVILNDPGHPDGAGQVYPLDRFMDAWENSDFHYTSTSMAPGGAGPIDFDIARFLGLGTTVAGVSFGLDPITADMAGDFVNSLVSNTDWDAVLAAI
;
A
#
# COMPACT_ATOMS: atom_id res chain seq x y z
N MET A 1 12.19 -4.21 -23.85
CA MET A 1 11.48 -3.01 -23.37
C MET A 1 11.69 -3.07 -21.88
N GLU A 2 12.37 -2.08 -21.30
CA GLU A 2 12.59 -2.05 -19.86
C GLU A 2 11.22 -1.89 -19.21
N GLU A 3 10.82 -2.89 -18.44
CA GLU A 3 9.52 -2.96 -17.78
C GLU A 3 9.66 -2.12 -16.50
N PHE A 4 9.17 -0.88 -16.53
CA PHE A 4 9.13 0.01 -15.36
C PHE A 4 7.93 -0.36 -14.47
N TYR A 5 7.90 -1.63 -14.07
CA TYR A 5 6.78 -2.24 -13.40
C TYR A 5 7.30 -3.17 -12.32
N ILE A 6 6.73 -3.07 -11.13
CA ILE A 6 7.15 -3.87 -9.97
C ILE A 6 5.95 -4.65 -9.46
N GLY A 7 6.17 -5.91 -9.09
CA GLY A 7 5.14 -6.79 -8.53
C GLY A 7 4.52 -7.73 -9.56
N ASP A 8 3.39 -8.33 -9.18
CA ASP A 8 2.69 -9.35 -9.98
C ASP A 8 1.17 -9.23 -9.83
N PRO A 9 0.57 -8.07 -10.16
CA PRO A 9 -0.85 -7.83 -9.98
C PRO A 9 -1.72 -8.70 -10.89
N ASP A 10 -1.24 -9.08 -12.07
CA ASP A 10 -1.98 -9.97 -12.97
C ASP A 10 -2.24 -11.35 -12.35
N TYR A 11 -1.26 -11.89 -11.63
CA TYR A 11 -1.47 -13.09 -10.82
C TYR A 11 -2.35 -12.78 -9.60
N GLN A 12 -2.00 -11.74 -8.83
CA GLN A 12 -2.66 -11.46 -7.55
C GLN A 12 -4.16 -11.13 -7.70
N GLN A 13 -4.59 -10.43 -8.74
CA GLN A 13 -5.99 -10.10 -8.99
C GLN A 13 -6.87 -11.35 -9.16
N GLY A 14 -6.32 -12.46 -9.66
CA GLY A 14 -7.04 -13.73 -9.81
C GLY A 14 -7.43 -14.40 -8.50
N HIS A 15 -6.85 -13.92 -7.39
CA HIS A 15 -7.06 -14.41 -6.03
C HIS A 15 -7.87 -13.44 -5.16
N TRP A 16 -8.23 -12.28 -5.71
CA TRP A 16 -8.98 -11.26 -5.01
C TRP A 16 -10.38 -11.74 -4.64
N GLN A 17 -10.86 -11.32 -3.48
CA GLN A 17 -12.19 -11.59 -2.97
C GLN A 17 -12.80 -10.30 -2.41
N LEU A 18 -14.08 -10.07 -2.71
CA LEU A 18 -14.87 -8.99 -2.10
C LEU A 18 -15.24 -9.35 -0.67
N GLN A 19 -15.03 -8.44 0.27
CA GLN A 19 -15.41 -8.64 1.67
C GLN A 19 -16.92 -8.77 1.82
N ASN A 20 -17.36 -9.64 2.74
CA ASN A 20 -18.78 -9.91 3.00
C ASN A 20 -19.30 -9.32 4.31
N LEU A 21 -18.40 -8.81 5.17
CA LEU A 21 -18.75 -8.07 6.38
C LEU A 21 -18.23 -6.63 6.25
N PRO A 22 -18.82 -5.65 6.95
CA PRO A 22 -18.38 -4.25 6.86
C PRO A 22 -16.91 -4.02 7.23
N ASP A 23 -16.31 -4.92 8.01
CA ASP A 23 -15.08 -4.68 8.76
C ASP A 23 -14.06 -5.84 8.69
N ASN A 24 -14.26 -6.82 7.80
CA ASN A 24 -13.32 -7.93 7.62
C ASN A 24 -12.34 -7.75 6.45
N CYS A 25 -12.11 -6.51 5.97
CA CYS A 25 -11.18 -6.17 4.89
C CYS A 25 -9.80 -6.82 5.07
N ALA A 26 -9.15 -6.60 6.22
CA ALA A 26 -7.83 -7.14 6.53
C ALA A 26 -7.78 -8.68 6.51
N VAL A 27 -8.87 -9.34 6.94
CA VAL A 27 -8.94 -10.80 6.95
C VAL A 27 -9.13 -11.34 5.53
N VAL A 28 -9.96 -10.68 4.72
CA VAL A 28 -10.23 -11.07 3.32
C VAL A 28 -8.99 -10.86 2.44
N ALA A 29 -8.24 -9.77 2.67
CA ALA A 29 -6.95 -9.54 2.02
C ALA A 29 -5.94 -10.66 2.36
N GLN A 30 -5.85 -11.07 3.64
CA GLN A 30 -5.01 -12.19 4.06
C GLN A 30 -5.47 -13.53 3.43
N ALA A 31 -6.77 -13.81 3.37
CA ALA A 31 -7.31 -15.00 2.72
C ALA A 31 -6.97 -15.03 1.22
N SER A 32 -7.05 -13.88 0.56
CA SER A 32 -6.64 -13.73 -0.85
C SER A 32 -5.16 -14.07 -1.02
N ILE A 33 -4.28 -13.61 -0.12
CA ILE A 33 -2.86 -13.98 -0.11
C ILE A 33 -2.67 -15.49 0.16
N LEU A 34 -3.36 -16.10 1.12
CA LEU A 34 -3.26 -17.54 1.40
C LEU A 34 -3.57 -18.39 0.16
N SER A 35 -4.57 -18.00 -0.61
CA SER A 35 -4.92 -18.72 -1.84
C SER A 35 -3.79 -18.70 -2.88
N GLN A 36 -2.96 -17.65 -2.88
CA GLN A 36 -1.78 -17.57 -3.74
C GLN A 36 -0.66 -18.52 -3.30
N PHE A 37 -0.57 -18.81 -1.99
CA PHE A 37 0.31 -19.84 -1.43
C PHE A 37 -0.26 -21.26 -1.59
N GLY A 38 -1.40 -21.41 -2.26
CA GLY A 38 -2.03 -22.71 -2.54
C GLY A 38 -2.92 -23.24 -1.42
N PHE A 39 -3.24 -22.42 -0.42
CA PHE A 39 -4.20 -22.79 0.61
C PHE A 39 -5.63 -22.54 0.13
N ASP A 40 -6.49 -23.55 0.25
CA ASP A 40 -7.92 -23.43 -0.03
C ASP A 40 -8.64 -22.94 1.24
N VAL A 41 -8.42 -21.68 1.59
CA VAL A 41 -9.02 -21.04 2.78
C VAL A 41 -10.08 -20.06 2.30
N SER A 42 -11.33 -20.34 2.67
CA SER A 42 -12.42 -19.40 2.42
C SER A 42 -12.31 -18.16 3.31
N MET A 43 -12.83 -17.03 2.84
CA MET A 43 -12.97 -15.82 3.64
C MET A 43 -13.76 -16.03 4.95
N ASP A 44 -14.76 -16.91 4.97
CA ASP A 44 -15.50 -17.28 6.19
C ASP A 44 -14.62 -18.06 7.18
N GLU A 45 -13.78 -18.97 6.68
CA GLU A 45 -12.83 -19.73 7.50
C GLU A 45 -11.73 -18.82 8.06
N ALA A 46 -11.14 -17.95 7.24
CA ALA A 46 -10.17 -16.95 7.68
C ALA A 46 -10.78 -16.02 8.73
N THR A 47 -12.02 -15.58 8.52
CA THR A 47 -12.78 -14.76 9.48
C THR A 47 -12.98 -15.51 10.80
N TYR A 48 -13.37 -16.78 10.75
CA TYR A 48 -13.51 -17.60 11.96
C TYR A 48 -12.18 -17.75 12.71
N VAL A 49 -11.08 -18.04 12.01
CA VAL A 49 -9.74 -18.16 12.61
C VAL A 49 -9.32 -16.85 13.27
N ALA A 50 -9.51 -15.71 12.59
CA ALA A 50 -9.18 -14.41 13.13
C ALA A 50 -10.01 -14.07 14.39
N MET A 51 -11.33 -14.30 14.36
CA MET A 51 -12.19 -14.10 15.52
C MET A 51 -11.80 -15.01 16.69
N ALA A 52 -11.55 -16.30 16.43
CA ALA A 52 -11.26 -17.29 17.46
C ALA A 52 -9.95 -17.00 18.21
N ASN A 53 -8.99 -16.35 17.56
CA ASN A 53 -7.72 -15.94 18.15
C ASN A 53 -7.73 -14.50 18.67
N GLY A 54 -8.82 -13.76 18.49
CA GLY A 54 -8.95 -12.37 18.95
C GLY A 54 -8.31 -11.32 18.04
N TRP A 55 -7.89 -11.70 16.83
CA TRP A 55 -7.26 -10.83 15.83
C TRP A 55 -8.27 -9.97 15.06
N TYR A 56 -9.54 -10.40 15.03
CA TYR A 56 -10.64 -9.68 14.39
C TYR A 56 -11.84 -9.62 15.33
N SER A 57 -12.46 -8.44 15.43
CA SER A 57 -13.67 -8.24 16.22
C SER A 57 -14.74 -7.48 15.42
N PRO A 58 -15.97 -8.02 15.31
CA PRO A 58 -17.08 -7.33 14.67
C PRO A 58 -17.33 -5.92 15.23
N GLY A 59 -17.44 -4.94 14.35
CA GLY A 59 -17.58 -3.52 14.63
C GLY A 59 -16.26 -2.78 14.87
N PHE A 60 -15.12 -3.48 14.93
CA PHE A 60 -13.81 -2.89 15.19
C PHE A 60 -12.75 -3.25 14.15
N GLY A 61 -12.93 -4.36 13.42
CA GLY A 61 -11.95 -4.81 12.43
C GLY A 61 -10.76 -5.53 13.06
N THR A 62 -9.63 -5.47 12.36
CA THR A 62 -8.33 -6.07 12.72
C THR A 62 -7.38 -4.95 13.11
N SER A 63 -6.66 -5.10 14.22
CA SER A 63 -5.66 -4.10 14.60
C SER A 63 -4.42 -4.21 13.71
N PRO A 64 -3.63 -3.13 13.51
CA PRO A 64 -2.37 -3.22 12.76
C PRO A 64 -1.41 -4.30 13.31
N ASP A 65 -1.34 -4.46 14.63
CA ASP A 65 -0.53 -5.50 15.28
C ASP A 65 -0.98 -6.94 14.95
N ASP A 66 -2.23 -7.10 14.52
CA ASP A 66 -2.80 -8.39 14.13
C ASP A 66 -2.81 -8.62 12.62
N LEU A 67 -2.39 -7.64 11.83
CA LEU A 67 -2.25 -7.76 10.39
C LEU A 67 -1.11 -8.75 10.10
N GLY A 68 -1.42 -9.82 9.37
CA GLY A 68 -0.48 -10.92 9.10
C GLY A 68 -0.70 -12.16 9.95
N ASN A 69 -1.36 -12.07 11.11
CA ASN A 69 -1.54 -13.21 12.01
C ASN A 69 -2.30 -14.38 11.38
N VAL A 70 -3.25 -14.09 10.48
CA VAL A 70 -3.93 -15.16 9.73
C VAL A 70 -2.95 -15.85 8.78
N LEU A 71 -2.04 -15.13 8.13
CA LEU A 71 -0.99 -15.73 7.29
C LEU A 71 -0.07 -16.64 8.11
N GLU A 72 0.36 -16.16 9.28
CA GLU A 72 1.26 -16.91 10.17
C GLU A 72 0.60 -18.18 10.71
N ALA A 73 -0.70 -18.15 10.98
CA ALA A 73 -1.46 -19.32 11.42
C ALA A 73 -1.43 -20.48 10.41
N TYR A 74 -1.27 -20.19 9.12
CA TYR A 74 -1.13 -21.18 8.05
C TYR A 74 0.34 -21.43 7.65
N GLY A 75 1.29 -20.88 8.41
CA GLY A 75 2.72 -21.11 8.19
C GLY A 75 3.35 -20.24 7.11
N VAL A 76 2.69 -19.15 6.70
CA VAL A 76 3.28 -18.11 5.85
C VAL A 76 3.89 -17.04 6.77
N PRO A 77 5.23 -16.97 6.92
CA PRO A 77 5.86 -16.03 7.82
C PRO A 77 5.64 -14.59 7.35
N THR A 78 5.42 -13.67 8.28
CA THR A 78 5.27 -12.23 8.00
C THR A 78 6.26 -11.38 8.77
N HIS A 79 6.37 -10.12 8.39
CA HIS A 79 7.02 -9.06 9.15
C HIS A 79 6.31 -7.74 8.87
N SER A 80 6.39 -6.82 9.82
CA SER A 80 5.74 -5.50 9.70
C SER A 80 6.75 -4.39 9.95
N VAL A 81 6.53 -3.25 9.29
CA VAL A 81 7.37 -2.07 9.38
C VAL A 81 6.47 -0.85 9.49
N ASP A 82 6.71 -0.04 10.52
CA ASP A 82 6.14 1.29 10.69
C ASP A 82 7.08 2.35 10.10
N PHE A 83 6.53 3.51 9.75
CA PHE A 83 7.26 4.64 9.16
C PHE A 83 8.06 4.21 7.92
N ALA A 84 7.49 3.26 7.16
CA ALA A 84 8.15 2.71 6.00
C ALA A 84 8.21 3.73 4.88
N SER A 85 9.26 3.64 4.08
CA SER A 85 9.37 4.39 2.84
C SER A 85 8.78 3.57 1.68
N ILE A 86 8.37 4.24 0.59
CA ILE A 86 7.86 3.57 -0.62
C ILE A 86 8.89 2.60 -1.21
N GLU A 87 10.18 2.86 -1.00
CA GLU A 87 11.28 2.00 -1.40
C GLU A 87 11.31 0.66 -0.69
N GLN A 88 11.01 0.67 0.62
CA GLN A 88 10.95 -0.56 1.38
C GLN A 88 9.79 -1.42 0.90
N LEU A 89 8.62 -0.80 0.68
CA LEU A 89 7.46 -1.48 0.09
C LEU A 89 7.78 -2.04 -1.30
N ALA A 90 8.40 -1.24 -2.16
CA ALA A 90 8.77 -1.67 -3.50
C ALA A 90 9.81 -2.81 -3.49
N ALA A 91 10.75 -2.82 -2.54
CA ALA A 91 11.71 -3.91 -2.35
C ALA A 91 11.02 -5.22 -1.92
N GLU A 92 9.94 -5.16 -1.14
CA GLU A 92 9.11 -6.32 -0.83
C GLU A 92 8.42 -6.87 -2.09
N LEU A 93 7.79 -5.99 -2.87
CA LEU A 93 7.15 -6.37 -4.14
C LEU A 93 8.16 -6.99 -5.13
N GLN A 94 9.38 -6.46 -5.19
CA GLN A 94 10.46 -7.01 -6.03
C GLN A 94 10.90 -8.40 -5.60
N GLN A 95 10.91 -8.68 -4.31
CA GLN A 95 11.18 -10.03 -3.81
C GLN A 95 10.04 -11.01 -4.09
N GLY A 96 8.95 -10.54 -4.72
CA GLY A 96 7.76 -11.34 -4.94
C GLY A 96 6.97 -11.57 -3.65
N HIS A 97 7.21 -10.77 -2.62
CA HIS A 97 6.44 -10.85 -1.39
C HIS A 97 5.02 -10.29 -1.60
N ARG A 98 4.14 -10.51 -0.62
CA ARG A 98 2.78 -10.01 -0.59
C ARG A 98 2.68 -8.97 0.50
N VAL A 99 2.29 -7.76 0.12
CA VAL A 99 2.28 -6.60 0.99
C VAL A 99 0.84 -6.20 1.29
N LEU A 100 0.54 -6.07 2.58
CA LEU A 100 -0.69 -5.51 3.12
C LEU A 100 -0.38 -4.16 3.74
N VAL A 101 -1.27 -3.18 3.56
CA VAL A 101 -1.14 -1.85 4.15
C VAL A 101 -2.47 -1.43 4.76
N GLY A 102 -2.39 -0.63 5.83
CA GLY A 102 -3.52 0.12 6.34
C GLY A 102 -3.67 1.42 5.57
N VAL A 103 -4.87 1.77 5.13
CA VAL A 103 -5.17 3.01 4.41
C VAL A 103 -6.43 3.64 4.95
N ASN A 104 -6.56 4.95 4.78
CA ASN A 104 -7.83 5.65 4.96
C ASN A 104 -8.65 5.57 3.66
N SER A 105 -9.77 4.85 3.71
CA SER A 105 -10.67 4.69 2.57
C SER A 105 -11.34 5.99 2.12
N GLY A 106 -11.47 6.97 3.03
CA GLY A 106 -11.87 8.36 2.81
C GLY A 106 -11.04 9.09 1.77
N GLU A 107 -9.75 8.77 1.73
CA GLU A 107 -8.75 9.44 0.89
C GLU A 107 -8.43 8.58 -0.33
N LEU A 108 -8.34 7.27 -0.14
CA LEU A 108 -8.06 6.34 -1.23
C LEU A 108 -9.19 6.31 -2.28
N TRP A 109 -10.46 6.29 -1.88
CA TRP A 109 -11.57 6.21 -2.83
C TRP A 109 -12.02 7.60 -3.28
N ASP A 110 -12.36 7.74 -4.57
CA ASP A 110 -13.00 8.96 -5.06
C ASP A 110 -14.44 9.04 -4.53
N GLN A 111 -14.63 9.89 -3.53
CA GLN A 111 -15.94 10.16 -2.92
C GLN A 111 -16.56 11.48 -3.40
N GLY A 112 -15.98 12.05 -4.47
CA GLY A 112 -16.45 13.26 -5.13
C GLY A 112 -15.91 14.57 -4.52
N PRO A 113 -16.22 15.72 -5.14
CA PRO A 113 -15.52 16.98 -4.91
C PRO A 113 -15.58 17.52 -3.47
N MET A 114 -16.63 17.16 -2.72
CA MET A 114 -16.75 17.60 -1.33
C MET A 114 -15.80 16.84 -0.41
N ALA A 115 -15.60 15.54 -0.63
CA ALA A 115 -14.64 14.75 0.13
C ALA A 115 -13.22 15.21 -0.17
N GLU A 116 -12.89 15.40 -1.45
CA GLU A 116 -11.60 15.95 -1.89
C GLU A 116 -11.28 17.31 -1.24
N PHE A 117 -12.28 18.18 -1.10
CA PHE A 117 -12.12 19.45 -0.36
C PHE A 117 -11.80 19.23 1.13
N TRP A 118 -12.43 18.24 1.77
CA TRP A 118 -12.17 17.95 3.19
C TRP A 118 -10.80 17.31 3.40
N ASN A 119 -10.36 16.42 2.50
CA ASN A 119 -9.04 15.81 2.53
C ASN A 119 -7.97 16.88 2.41
N TRP A 120 -8.06 17.74 1.38
CA TRP A 120 -7.20 18.92 1.25
C TRP A 120 -7.21 19.82 2.48
N PHE A 121 -8.39 20.07 3.08
CA PHE A 121 -8.49 20.87 4.29
C PHE A 121 -7.77 20.22 5.48
N ASN A 122 -7.85 18.90 5.63
CA ASN A 122 -7.14 18.18 6.67
C ASN A 122 -5.62 18.26 6.45
N GLU A 123 -5.16 18.06 5.22
CA GLU A 123 -3.75 18.15 4.82
C GLU A 123 -3.16 19.53 5.18
N VAL A 124 -3.76 20.63 4.68
CA VAL A 124 -3.25 21.99 4.92
C VAL A 124 -3.37 22.45 6.38
N THR A 125 -4.18 21.77 7.19
CA THR A 125 -4.29 22.03 8.63
C THR A 125 -3.44 21.09 9.48
N GLY A 126 -2.68 20.18 8.87
CA GLY A 126 -1.86 19.17 9.56
C GLY A 126 -2.69 18.16 10.36
N ARG A 127 -3.92 17.90 9.90
CA ARG A 127 -4.86 16.93 10.47
C ARG A 127 -4.92 15.64 9.66
N ASP A 128 -4.31 15.62 8.49
CA ASP A 128 -4.11 14.41 7.72
C ASP A 128 -2.98 13.61 8.38
N SER A 129 -3.35 12.67 9.26
CA SER A 129 -2.41 11.88 10.06
C SER A 129 -3.12 10.74 10.77
N SER A 130 -2.36 9.71 11.15
CA SER A 130 -2.82 8.59 11.98
C SER A 130 -3.54 8.98 13.28
N THR A 131 -3.30 10.18 13.80
CA THR A 131 -3.93 10.67 15.04
C THR A 131 -5.34 11.23 14.82
N PHE A 132 -5.60 11.85 13.67
CA PHE A 132 -6.81 12.64 13.42
C PHE A 132 -7.70 12.03 12.32
N THR A 133 -7.08 11.40 11.31
CA THR A 133 -7.70 10.67 10.21
C THR A 133 -7.09 9.26 10.15
N PRO A 134 -7.31 8.41 11.16
CA PRO A 134 -6.67 7.10 11.20
C PRO A 134 -7.12 6.21 10.03
N ALA A 135 -6.21 5.36 9.56
CA ALA A 135 -6.54 4.29 8.61
C ALA A 135 -7.70 3.41 9.15
N ASP A 136 -8.67 3.15 8.28
CA ASP A 136 -9.89 2.39 8.59
C ASP A 136 -10.07 1.17 7.70
N HIS A 137 -9.14 0.97 6.76
CA HIS A 137 -9.23 -0.05 5.73
C HIS A 137 -7.89 -0.73 5.48
N ALA A 138 -7.92 -1.96 4.96
CA ALA A 138 -6.73 -2.73 4.65
C ALA A 138 -6.81 -3.30 3.23
N VAL A 139 -5.76 -3.09 2.46
CA VAL A 139 -5.66 -3.48 1.04
C VAL A 139 -4.35 -4.23 0.80
N ALA A 140 -4.31 -5.02 -0.27
CA ALA A 140 -3.06 -5.64 -0.73
C ALA A 140 -2.44 -4.77 -1.83
N VAL A 141 -1.18 -4.37 -1.66
CA VAL A 141 -0.41 -3.73 -2.73
C VAL A 141 0.15 -4.82 -3.63
N THR A 142 -0.24 -4.79 -4.89
CA THR A 142 0.03 -5.87 -5.84
C THR A 142 1.07 -5.48 -6.88
N GLY A 143 1.22 -4.18 -7.14
CA GLY A 143 2.30 -3.66 -7.98
C GLY A 143 2.42 -2.14 -7.99
N LEU A 144 3.47 -1.66 -8.63
CA LEU A 144 3.71 -0.26 -8.96
C LEU A 144 3.93 -0.14 -10.46
N ASP A 145 3.17 0.73 -11.12
CA ASP A 145 3.39 1.11 -12.51
C ASP A 145 4.14 2.44 -12.56
N LEU A 146 5.38 2.37 -13.04
CA LEU A 146 6.33 3.46 -13.12
C LEU A 146 6.70 3.74 -14.58
N SER A 147 5.88 3.28 -15.54
CA SER A 147 6.09 3.49 -16.97
C SER A 147 5.99 4.96 -17.38
N ASP A 148 5.24 5.78 -16.63
CA ASP A 148 5.28 7.24 -16.68
C ASP A 148 5.69 7.83 -15.33
N LEU A 149 6.94 8.28 -15.22
CA LEU A 149 7.49 8.85 -13.98
C LEU A 149 6.85 10.17 -13.56
N ASN A 150 6.11 10.83 -14.45
CA ASN A 150 5.37 12.04 -14.08
C ASN A 150 4.01 11.71 -13.46
N HIS A 151 3.53 10.49 -13.67
CA HIS A 151 2.24 10.00 -13.16
C HIS A 151 2.39 8.56 -12.66
N PRO A 152 3.27 8.30 -11.67
CA PRO A 152 3.44 6.96 -11.12
C PRO A 152 2.12 6.46 -10.52
N GLN A 153 1.88 5.16 -10.61
CA GLN A 153 0.65 4.54 -10.16
C GLN A 153 0.92 3.35 -9.25
N VAL A 154 0.00 3.08 -8.33
CA VAL A 154 -0.04 1.86 -7.52
C VAL A 154 -1.19 0.99 -7.97
N ILE A 155 -1.02 -0.32 -7.85
CA ILE A 155 -2.02 -1.32 -8.23
C ILE A 155 -2.39 -2.12 -6.98
N LEU A 156 -3.68 -2.11 -6.64
CA LEU A 156 -4.21 -2.64 -5.39
C LEU A 156 -5.22 -3.76 -5.64
N ASN A 157 -5.24 -4.71 -4.71
CA ASN A 157 -6.36 -5.59 -4.47
C ASN A 157 -7.11 -5.08 -3.23
N ASP A 158 -8.24 -4.43 -3.46
CA ASP A 158 -9.05 -3.79 -2.44
C ASP A 158 -10.28 -4.66 -2.09
N PRO A 159 -10.31 -5.31 -0.92
CA PRO A 159 -11.44 -6.16 -0.55
C PRO A 159 -12.72 -5.37 -0.22
N GLY A 160 -12.65 -4.04 -0.03
CA GLY A 160 -13.78 -3.17 0.31
C GLY A 160 -14.50 -2.57 -0.88
N HIS A 161 -13.93 -2.67 -2.08
CA HIS A 161 -14.52 -2.11 -3.29
C HIS A 161 -15.02 -3.22 -4.25
N PRO A 162 -16.26 -3.17 -4.79
CA PRO A 162 -16.80 -4.19 -5.70
C PRO A 162 -15.94 -4.48 -6.95
N ASP A 163 -15.26 -3.45 -7.45
CA ASP A 163 -14.31 -3.55 -8.56
C ASP A 163 -12.85 -3.60 -8.08
N GLY A 164 -12.61 -4.07 -6.86
CA GLY A 164 -11.36 -3.94 -6.13
C GLY A 164 -10.18 -4.78 -6.63
N ALA A 165 -10.39 -5.69 -7.58
CA ALA A 165 -9.32 -6.51 -8.14
C ALA A 165 -8.45 -5.69 -9.11
N GLY A 166 -7.17 -5.52 -8.80
CA GLY A 166 -6.21 -4.84 -9.68
C GLY A 166 -6.51 -3.35 -9.92
N GLN A 167 -7.10 -2.65 -8.94
CA GLN A 167 -7.41 -1.23 -9.08
C GLN A 167 -6.15 -0.38 -9.15
N VAL A 168 -6.16 0.59 -10.06
CA VAL A 168 -5.04 1.49 -10.29
C VAL A 168 -5.34 2.85 -9.69
N TYR A 169 -4.45 3.35 -8.85
CA TYR A 169 -4.53 4.68 -8.24
C TYR A 169 -3.27 5.50 -8.54
N PRO A 170 -3.38 6.84 -8.66
CA PRO A 170 -2.23 7.71 -8.57
C PRO A 170 -1.42 7.42 -7.29
N LEU A 171 -0.09 7.37 -7.41
CA LEU A 171 0.76 7.01 -6.27
C LEU A 171 0.67 8.02 -5.12
N ASP A 172 0.57 9.31 -5.42
CA ASP A 172 0.36 10.39 -4.44
C ASP A 172 -0.89 10.15 -3.60
N ARG A 173 -2.03 9.88 -4.24
CA ARG A 173 -3.28 9.55 -3.55
C ARG A 173 -3.14 8.35 -2.61
N PHE A 174 -2.37 7.36 -3.00
CA PHE A 174 -2.08 6.21 -2.14
C PHE A 174 -1.17 6.58 -0.96
N MET A 175 -0.16 7.42 -1.19
CA MET A 175 0.76 7.85 -0.13
C MET A 175 0.02 8.63 0.96
N ASP A 176 -0.88 9.54 0.59
CA ASP A 176 -1.71 10.30 1.55
C ASP A 176 -2.56 9.34 2.39
N ALA A 177 -3.30 8.45 1.73
CA ALA A 177 -4.12 7.46 2.41
C ALA A 177 -3.30 6.48 3.28
N TRP A 178 -2.04 6.19 2.93
CA TRP A 178 -1.15 5.30 3.68
C TRP A 178 -0.47 5.99 4.87
N GLU A 179 -0.22 7.30 4.79
CA GLU A 179 0.29 8.13 5.91
C GLU A 179 -0.60 8.03 7.15
N ASN A 180 -1.90 7.84 6.94
CA ASN A 180 -2.91 7.65 7.98
C ASN A 180 -2.73 6.36 8.81
N SER A 181 -1.81 5.48 8.41
CA SER A 181 -1.36 4.31 9.17
C SER A 181 0.07 4.46 9.72
N ASP A 182 0.64 5.67 9.72
CA ASP A 182 2.07 5.92 9.93
C ASP A 182 2.96 5.15 8.93
N PHE A 183 2.49 5.01 7.68
CA PHE A 183 3.14 4.19 6.64
C PHE A 183 3.40 2.75 7.09
N HIS A 184 2.46 2.16 7.83
CA HIS A 184 2.56 0.78 8.27
C HIS A 184 2.32 -0.17 7.10
N TYR A 185 3.22 -1.14 6.89
CA TYR A 185 2.93 -2.31 6.07
C TYR A 185 3.24 -3.60 6.82
N THR A 186 2.54 -4.66 6.42
CA THR A 186 2.87 -6.04 6.76
C THR A 186 3.14 -6.81 5.47
N SER A 187 4.30 -7.45 5.38
CA SER A 187 4.70 -8.24 4.20
C SER A 187 4.98 -9.69 4.57
N THR A 188 4.71 -10.61 3.64
CA THR A 188 5.20 -11.99 3.76
C THR A 188 6.71 -12.02 3.62
N SER A 189 7.39 -12.85 4.41
CA SER A 189 8.87 -12.97 4.35
C SER A 189 9.36 -13.94 3.25
N MET A 190 8.47 -14.32 2.32
CA MET A 190 8.75 -15.20 1.19
C MET A 190 7.70 -15.04 0.07
N ALA A 191 8.06 -15.36 -1.17
CA ALA A 191 7.13 -15.36 -2.29
C ALA A 191 6.33 -16.68 -2.42
N PRO A 192 5.07 -16.65 -2.92
CA PRO A 192 4.35 -17.87 -3.26
C PRO A 192 5.06 -18.70 -4.32
N GLY A 193 5.04 -20.04 -4.17
CA GLY A 193 5.61 -20.96 -5.16
C GLY A 193 7.13 -20.85 -5.38
N GLY A 194 7.86 -20.10 -4.55
CA GLY A 194 9.29 -19.84 -4.75
C GLY A 194 9.58 -18.97 -5.98
N ALA A 195 8.61 -18.16 -6.42
CA ALA A 195 8.86 -17.12 -7.41
C ALA A 195 10.05 -16.28 -6.95
N GLY A 196 11.14 -16.30 -7.74
CA GLY A 196 12.36 -15.57 -7.39
C GLY A 196 12.17 -14.06 -7.49
N PRO A 197 13.13 -13.29 -6.98
CA PRO A 197 13.10 -11.84 -7.11
C PRO A 197 12.94 -11.41 -8.57
N ILE A 198 12.09 -10.43 -8.82
CA ILE A 198 12.00 -9.71 -10.08
C ILE A 198 13.26 -8.83 -10.18
N ASP A 199 14.03 -8.98 -11.25
CA ASP A 199 15.27 -8.24 -11.50
C ASP A 199 14.96 -6.78 -11.90
N PHE A 200 14.72 -5.93 -10.90
CA PHE A 200 14.52 -4.48 -11.07
C PHE A 200 15.48 -3.70 -10.17
N ASP A 201 16.33 -2.86 -10.76
CA ASP A 201 17.30 -2.04 -10.02
C ASP A 201 16.64 -0.78 -9.44
N ILE A 202 16.02 -0.94 -8.26
CA ILE A 202 15.34 0.16 -7.56
C ILE A 202 16.27 1.30 -7.17
N ALA A 203 17.54 0.99 -6.87
CA ALA A 203 18.52 1.97 -6.43
C ALA A 203 18.96 2.89 -7.58
N ARG A 204 19.13 2.32 -8.78
CA ARG A 204 19.35 3.09 -10.02
C ARG A 204 18.13 3.93 -10.37
N PHE A 205 16.94 3.37 -10.17
CA PHE A 205 15.67 4.00 -10.52
C PHE A 205 15.37 5.24 -9.66
N LEU A 206 15.57 5.15 -8.34
CA LEU A 206 15.31 6.26 -7.40
C LEU A 206 16.47 7.25 -7.26
N GLY A 207 17.46 7.18 -8.16
CA GLY A 207 18.63 8.05 -8.11
C GLY A 207 19.61 7.77 -6.95
N LEU A 208 19.32 6.76 -6.11
CA LEU A 208 20.15 6.34 -4.98
C LEU A 208 21.50 5.70 -5.42
N GLY A 209 21.65 5.42 -6.72
CA GLY A 209 22.78 4.72 -7.32
C GLY A 209 23.82 5.58 -8.05
N THR A 210 23.82 6.91 -7.97
CA THR A 210 24.98 7.68 -8.48
C THR A 210 26.09 7.76 -7.43
N THR A 211 27.01 6.81 -7.48
CA THR A 211 28.32 6.96 -6.85
C THR A 211 29.09 8.07 -7.58
N VAL A 212 28.86 9.34 -7.22
CA VAL A 212 29.79 10.42 -7.57
C VAL A 212 30.86 10.44 -6.48
N ALA A 213 32.01 9.83 -6.78
CA ALA A 213 33.24 9.96 -6.00
C ALA A 213 33.22 9.46 -4.53
N GLY A 214 32.59 8.31 -4.26
CA GLY A 214 32.92 7.50 -3.06
C GLY A 214 32.37 7.99 -1.72
N VAL A 215 31.28 8.77 -1.71
CA VAL A 215 30.57 9.13 -0.49
C VAL A 215 29.25 8.33 -0.44
N SER A 216 29.09 7.50 0.60
CA SER A 216 27.87 6.76 0.89
C SER A 216 26.93 7.67 1.69
N PHE A 217 25.75 7.97 1.16
CA PHE A 217 24.68 8.60 1.92
C PHE A 217 23.87 7.50 2.60
N GLY A 218 24.21 7.17 3.84
CA GLY A 218 23.31 6.41 4.70
C GLY A 218 22.22 7.36 5.16
N LEU A 219 20.95 7.04 4.91
CA LEU A 219 19.84 7.93 5.26
C LEU A 219 19.31 7.57 6.64
N ASP A 220 19.69 8.41 7.59
CA ASP A 220 18.96 8.76 8.81
C ASP A 220 17.72 9.58 8.39
N PRO A 221 16.53 9.44 9.03
CA PRO A 221 15.28 10.09 8.59
C PRO A 221 15.35 11.61 8.46
N ILE A 222 16.35 12.24 9.10
CA ILE A 222 16.59 13.69 9.05
C ILE A 222 17.12 14.15 7.68
N THR A 223 17.68 13.24 6.86
CA THR A 223 18.21 13.58 5.53
C THR A 223 17.22 13.36 4.37
N ALA A 224 16.10 12.68 4.61
CA ALA A 224 15.00 12.56 3.65
C ALA A 224 14.32 13.91 3.37
N ASP A 225 14.43 14.87 4.28
CA ASP A 225 13.98 16.26 4.09
C ASP A 225 14.68 16.93 2.89
N MET A 226 15.91 16.52 2.56
CA MET A 226 16.63 17.00 1.37
C MET A 226 16.22 16.28 0.07
N ALA A 227 15.62 15.09 0.15
CA ALA A 227 14.99 14.42 -1.00
C ALA A 227 13.59 15.02 -1.28
N GLY A 228 12.93 15.54 -0.24
CA GLY A 228 11.72 16.35 -0.35
C GLY A 228 11.90 17.56 -1.27
N ASP A 229 13.08 18.17 -1.32
CA ASP A 229 13.40 19.27 -2.25
C ASP A 229 13.47 18.83 -3.73
N PHE A 230 13.73 17.55 -4.02
CA PHE A 230 13.75 17.01 -5.39
C PHE A 230 12.35 16.62 -5.89
N VAL A 231 11.53 16.03 -5.01
CA VAL A 231 10.11 15.72 -5.32
C VAL A 231 9.29 17.00 -5.42
N ASN A 232 9.50 17.99 -4.54
CA ASN A 232 8.87 19.32 -4.65
C ASN A 232 9.24 20.05 -5.95
N SER A 233 10.39 19.74 -6.56
CA SER A 233 10.78 20.30 -7.87
C SER A 233 10.13 19.58 -9.06
N LEU A 234 9.45 18.43 -8.84
CA LEU A 234 8.70 17.70 -9.87
C LEU A 234 7.21 18.08 -9.88
N VAL A 235 6.65 18.42 -8.71
CA VAL A 235 5.20 18.62 -8.49
C VAL A 235 4.74 20.07 -8.72
N SER A 236 5.64 21.03 -8.92
CA SER A 236 5.25 22.44 -9.15
C SER A 236 4.76 22.71 -10.59
N ASN A 237 3.66 22.09 -11.01
CA ASN A 237 2.93 22.53 -12.21
C ASN A 237 1.42 22.22 -12.19
N THR A 238 0.78 22.34 -11.03
CA THR A 238 -0.68 22.43 -10.97
C THR A 238 -1.08 23.88 -11.26
N ASP A 239 -1.74 24.11 -12.40
CA ASP A 239 -2.32 25.42 -12.75
C ASP A 239 -3.61 25.65 -11.95
N TRP A 240 -3.45 26.24 -10.78
CA TRP A 240 -4.53 26.54 -9.83
C TRP A 240 -5.52 27.60 -10.31
N ASP A 241 -5.20 28.34 -11.38
CA ASP A 241 -6.13 29.29 -11.99
C ASP A 241 -7.32 28.59 -12.66
N ALA A 242 -7.14 27.33 -13.11
CA ALA A 242 -8.22 26.53 -13.71
C ALA A 242 -9.22 26.00 -12.67
N VAL A 243 -8.76 25.67 -11.46
CA VAL A 243 -9.61 25.17 -10.36
C VAL A 243 -10.50 26.29 -9.80
N LEU A 244 -9.97 27.51 -9.69
CA LEU A 244 -10.73 28.67 -9.20
C LEU A 244 -11.77 29.19 -10.19
N ALA A 245 -11.62 28.90 -11.49
CA ALA A 245 -12.56 29.32 -12.53
C ALA A 245 -13.82 28.45 -12.62
N ALA A 246 -13.86 27.31 -11.93
CA ALA A 246 -14.98 26.36 -11.93
C ALA A 246 -15.94 26.52 -10.74
N ILE A 247 -15.74 27.55 -9.90
CA ILE A 247 -16.60 27.95 -8.77
C ILE A 247 -17.40 29.21 -9.15
#